data_AF-A0ABD5FFB7-F1
#
_entry.id   AF-A0ABD5FFB7-F1
#
_cell.length_a   1.000
_cell.length_b   1.000
_cell.length_c   1.000
_cell.angle_alpha   90.00
_cell.angle_beta   90.00
_cell.angle_gamma   90.00
#
_symmetry.space_group_name_H-M   'P 1'
#
loop_
_entity.id
_entity.type
_entity.pdbx_description
1 polymer ?
#
loop_
_entity_poly.entity_id
_entity_poly.type
_entity_poly.pdbx_seq_one_letter_code
_entity_poly.pdbx_strand_id
1 'polypeptide(L)' 'MLRHTHVSLLAEQNTPLKAIMDRVGHEDADVTNKIYTHITDKMKTDLISQLEENGL' A
#
# COMPACT_ATOMS: atom_id res chain seq x y z
N MET A 1 5.46 13.63 9.21
CA MET A 1 4.17 12.92 9.35
C MET A 1 3.32 12.93 8.08
N LEU A 2 3.22 14.02 7.30
CA LEU A 2 2.31 14.09 6.13
C LEU A 2 2.69 13.16 4.95
N ARG A 3 3.99 12.93 4.69
CA ARG A 3 4.44 12.04 3.60
C ARG A 3 3.96 10.60 3.79
N HIS A 4 3.99 10.09 5.03
CA HIS A 4 3.56 8.72 5.33
C HIS A 4 2.06 8.56 5.13
N THR A 5 1.26 9.49 5.68
CA THR A 5 -0.20 9.50 5.47
C THR A 5 -0.56 9.58 3.98
N HIS A 6 0.18 10.38 3.20
CA HIS A 6 -0.03 10.47 1.77
C HIS A 6 0.31 9.17 1.02
N VAL A 7 1.42 8.52 1.36
CA VAL A 7 1.78 7.20 0.81
C VAL A 7 0.75 6.13 1.18
N SER A 8 0.31 6.09 2.44
CA SER A 8 -0.72 5.15 2.90
C SER A 8 -2.02 5.31 2.12
N LEU A 9 -2.49 6.55 1.94
CA LEU A 9 -3.71 6.83 1.15
C LEU A 9 -3.58 6.33 -0.29
N LEU A 10 -2.46 6.61 -0.96
CA LEU A 10 -2.24 6.18 -2.33
C LEU A 10 -2.14 4.64 -2.45
N ALA A 11 -1.54 3.99 -1.46
CA ALA A 11 -1.44 2.54 -1.40
C ALA A 11 -2.81 1.87 -1.19
N GLU A 12 -3.65 2.42 -0.31
CA GLU A 12 -5.03 1.95 -0.09
C GLU A 12 -5.91 2.10 -1.35
N GLN A 13 -5.61 3.09 -2.19
CA GLN A 13 -6.24 3.28 -3.50
C GLN A 13 -5.69 2.36 -4.60
N ASN A 14 -4.87 1.36 -4.28
CA ASN A 14 -4.21 0.46 -5.23
C ASN A 14 -3.30 1.19 -6.25
N THR A 15 -2.77 2.37 -5.90
CA THR A 15 -1.84 3.07 -6.79
C THR A 15 -0.53 2.27 -6.91
N PRO A 16 0.03 2.09 -8.11
CA PRO A 16 1.29 1.36 -8.27
C PRO A 16 2.44 2.02 -7.48
N LEU A 17 3.25 1.21 -6.79
CA LEU A 17 4.40 1.67 -5.99
C LEU A 17 5.32 2.63 -6.76
N LYS A 18 5.57 2.34 -8.03
CA LYS A 18 6.42 3.19 -8.88
C LYS A 18 5.84 4.61 -9.03
N ALA A 19 4.54 4.73 -9.27
CA ALA A 19 3.85 6.01 -9.36
C ALA A 19 3.85 6.76 -8.02
N ILE A 20 3.70 6.04 -6.91
CA ILE A 20 3.80 6.62 -5.57
C ILE A 20 5.21 7.18 -5.34
N MET A 21 6.26 6.41 -5.64
CA MET A 21 7.65 6.86 -5.49
C MET A 21 7.98 8.06 -6.36
N ASP A 22 7.52 8.08 -7.62
CA ASP A 22 7.72 9.23 -8.51
C ASP A 22 6.98 10.48 -7.97
N ARG A 23 5.85 10.30 -7.27
CA ARG A 23 5.07 11.40 -6.66
C ARG A 23 5.66 11.95 -5.36
N VAL A 24 6.24 11.09 -4.52
CA VAL A 24 6.75 11.47 -3.18
C VAL A 24 8.27 11.64 -3.12
N GLY A 25 8.95 11.43 -4.23
CA GLY A 25 10.40 11.47 -4.33
C GLY A 25 11.08 10.21 -3.79
N HIS A 26 12.30 9.97 -4.27
CA HIS A 26 13.10 8.79 -3.94
C HIS A 26 13.89 8.91 -2.62
N GLU A 27 13.88 10.07 -1.95
CA GLU A 27 14.69 10.35 -0.76
C GLU A 27 14.40 9.37 0.40
N ASP A 28 13.14 8.94 0.57
CA ASP A 28 12.81 7.84 1.47
C ASP A 28 12.07 6.70 0.75
N ALA A 29 12.73 6.13 -0.26
CA ALA A 29 12.25 4.93 -0.94
C ALA A 29 12.01 3.77 0.04
N ASP A 30 12.90 3.57 1.02
CA ASP A 30 12.78 2.51 2.03
C ASP A 30 11.51 2.62 2.87
N VAL A 31 11.16 3.84 3.27
CA VAL A 31 9.95 4.10 4.06
C VAL A 31 8.70 3.93 3.19
N THR A 32 8.73 4.43 1.96
CA THR A 32 7.62 4.25 1.00
C THR A 32 7.38 2.77 0.73
N ASN A 33 8.44 1.99 0.52
CA ASN A 33 8.37 0.55 0.33
C ASN A 33 7.76 -0.15 1.54
N LYS A 34 8.24 0.15 2.76
CA LYS A 34 7.70 -0.44 4.00
C LYS A 34 6.21 -0.16 4.17
N ILE A 35 5.77 1.08 3.95
CA ILE A 35 4.36 1.45 4.06
C ILE A 35 3.54 0.73 3.00
N TYR A 36 3.99 0.77 1.74
CA TYR A 36 3.30 0.11 0.64
C TYR A 36 3.14 -1.39 0.88
N THR A 37 4.22 -2.08 1.24
CA THR A 37 4.21 -3.52 1.55
C THR A 37 3.22 -3.84 2.67
N HIS A 38 3.22 -3.06 3.75
CA HIS A 38 2.30 -3.29 4.86
C HIS A 38 0.83 -3.19 4.43
N ILE A 39 0.48 -2.18 3.62
CA ILE A 39 -0.87 -2.01 3.11
C ILE A 39 -1.25 -3.15 2.15
N THR A 40 -0.36 -3.52 1.22
CA THR A 40 -0.65 -4.60 0.27
C THR A 40 -0.79 -5.97 0.95
N ASP A 41 -0.01 -6.24 2.00
CA ASP A 41 -0.12 -7.48 2.78
C ASP A 41 -1.44 -7.55 3.53
N LYS A 42 -1.89 -6.41 4.07
CA LYS A 42 -3.22 -6.29 4.69
C LYS A 42 -4.32 -6.53 3.66
N MET A 43 -4.27 -5.87 2.50
CA MET A 43 -5.25 -6.05 1.43
C MET A 43 -5.32 -7.49 0.92
N LYS A 44 -4.17 -8.17 0.83
CA LYS A 44 -4.11 -9.59 0.48
C LYS A 44 -4.80 -10.45 1.54
N THR A 45 -4.56 -10.18 2.82
CA THR A 45 -5.18 -10.90 3.93
C THR A 45 -6.70 -10.68 3.93
N ASP A 46 -7.13 -9.43 3.80
CA ASP A 46 -8.55 -9.06 3.73
C ASP A 46 -9.24 -9.74 2.54
N LEU A 47 -8.59 -9.79 1.37
CA LEU A 47 -9.09 -10.49 0.18
C LEU A 47 -9.23 -12.00 0.43
N ILE A 48 -8.24 -12.64 1.04
CA ILE A 48 -8.31 -14.08 1.36
C ILE A 48 -9.49 -14.35 2.30
N SER A 49 -9.63 -13.55 3.36
CA SER A 49 -10.74 -13.69 4.30
C SER A 49 -12.10 -13.48 3.62
N GLN A 50 -12.21 -12.53 2.68
CA GLN A 50 -13.43 -12.32 1.91
C GLN A 50 -13.74 -13.49 0.97
N LEU A 51 -12.73 -14.12 0.35
CA LEU A 51 -12.94 -15.28 -0.50
C LEU A 51 -13.41 -16.48 0.32
N GLU A 52 -12.78 -16.74 1.46
CA GLU A 52 -13.17 -17.79 2.40
C GLU A 52 -14.61 -17.60 2.91
N GLU A 53 -15.02 -16.37 3.23
CA GLU A 53 -16.40 -16.05 3.64
C GLU A 53 -17.41 -16.30 2.51
N ASN A 54 -17.03 -16.01 1.27
CA ASN A 54 -17.88 -16.24 0.10
C ASN A 54 -17.86 -17.69 -0.42
N GLY A 55 -17.12 -18.59 0.25
CA GLY A 55 -17.00 -20.00 -0.13
C GLY A 55 -16.25 -20.22 -1.44
N LEU A 56 -15.37 -19.29 -1.82
CA LEU A 56 -14.49 -19.35 -2.98
C LEU A 56 -13.08 -19.84 -2.62
#